data_AF-C1BKX2-F1
#
_entry.id   AF-C1BKX2-F1
#
_cell.length_a   1.000
_cell.length_b   1.000
_cell.length_c   1.000
_cell.angle_alpha   90.00
_cell.angle_beta   90.00
_cell.angle_gamma   90.00
#
_symmetry.space_group_name_H-M   'P 1'
#
loop_
_entity.id
_entity.type
_entity.pdbx_description
1 polymer ?
#
loop_
_entity_poly.entity_id
_entity_poly.type
_entity_poly.pdbx_seq_one_letter_code
_entity_poly.pdbx_strand_id
1 'polypeptide(L)'
;MLQLHFYKDSLPDSVSNDFQNLNKFNEQQFVRLTEILYNFLLEPKETDRFLQELIEFAGANKMSAGPLRNLMKSVLLVPHGALKKNLTADQVKEDLLTLGLNEEKASHFSQQWSVHYAVLSRLAIGQTLMVNQLVDMEWKFGVTVGTWSEIQKLGNIFLQLKLVIRKGNSTENVHMEFTLPQFYNFLHEMERAKASMDCFS
;
A
#
# COMPACT_ATOMS: atom_id res chain seq x y z
N MET A 1 -13.63 -7.11 23.57
CA MET A 1 -12.25 -7.15 23.06
C MET A 1 -12.20 -6.10 21.96
N LEU A 2 -11.49 -4.99 22.16
CA LEU A 2 -11.43 -3.90 21.17
C LEU A 2 -10.70 -4.43 19.93
N GLN A 3 -11.38 -4.38 18.79
CA GLN A 3 -10.90 -4.90 17.53
C GLN A 3 -10.02 -3.84 16.85
N LEU A 4 -8.81 -4.21 16.43
CA LEU A 4 -7.92 -3.30 15.73
C LEU A 4 -8.41 -3.11 14.28
N HIS A 5 -8.38 -1.89 13.77
CA HIS A 5 -8.78 -1.59 12.40
C HIS A 5 -7.78 -2.16 11.39
N PHE A 6 -6.48 -2.14 11.72
CA PHE A 6 -5.43 -2.64 10.83
C PHE A 6 -5.31 -4.17 10.81
N TYR A 7 -5.83 -4.87 11.82
CA TYR A 7 -5.67 -6.31 11.99
C TYR A 7 -6.89 -6.98 12.63
N LYS A 8 -7.49 -7.94 11.93
CA LYS A 8 -8.75 -8.58 12.37
C LYS A 8 -8.56 -9.79 13.30
N ASP A 9 -7.37 -10.39 13.33
CA ASP A 9 -7.06 -11.55 14.17
C ASP A 9 -6.43 -11.12 15.51
N SER A 10 -6.25 -12.04 16.46
CA SER A 10 -5.52 -11.72 17.69
C SER A 10 -4.04 -11.51 17.40
N LEU A 11 -3.49 -10.38 17.83
CA LEU A 11 -2.05 -10.16 17.85
C LEU A 11 -1.41 -10.93 19.01
N PRO A 12 -0.14 -11.37 18.89
CA PRO A 12 0.59 -11.91 20.02
C PRO A 12 0.69 -10.89 21.17
N ASP A 13 0.57 -11.34 22.42
CA ASP A 13 0.67 -10.47 23.61
C ASP A 13 2.00 -9.70 23.68
N SER A 14 3.05 -10.21 23.04
CA SER A 14 4.34 -9.52 22.91
C SER A 14 4.21 -8.15 22.23
N VAL A 15 3.29 -8.00 21.27
CA VAL A 15 3.09 -6.74 20.53
C VAL A 15 2.53 -5.69 21.48
N SER A 16 1.46 -5.97 22.21
CA SER A 16 0.91 -5.03 23.19
C SER A 16 1.92 -4.67 24.28
N ASN A 17 2.73 -5.63 24.74
CA ASN A 17 3.81 -5.36 25.69
C ASN A 17 4.89 -4.42 25.10
N ASP A 18 5.21 -4.55 23.82
CA ASP A 18 6.15 -3.65 23.13
C ASP A 18 5.60 -2.22 23.03
N PHE A 19 4.30 -2.05 22.74
CA PHE A 19 3.65 -0.74 22.72
C PHE A 19 3.57 -0.11 24.12
N GLN A 20 3.36 -0.90 25.16
CA GLN A 20 3.49 -0.41 26.53
C GLN A 20 4.93 -0.02 26.88
N ASN A 21 5.93 -0.74 26.37
CA ASN A 21 7.34 -0.38 26.55
C ASN A 21 7.70 0.95 25.87
N LEU A 22 7.05 1.30 24.76
CA LEU A 22 7.21 2.63 24.15
C LEU A 22 6.84 3.77 25.08
N ASN A 23 5.94 3.55 26.05
CA ASN A 23 5.59 4.58 27.03
C ASN A 23 6.76 4.95 27.94
N LYS A 24 7.77 4.09 28.10
CA LYS A 24 8.97 4.35 28.94
C LYS A 24 9.95 5.34 28.33
N PHE A 25 9.89 5.55 27.02
CA PHE A 25 10.74 6.53 26.33
C PHE A 25 10.27 7.94 26.68
N ASN A 26 11.19 8.88 26.83
CA ASN A 26 10.81 10.29 26.95
C ASN A 26 10.28 10.82 25.60
N GLU A 27 9.72 12.02 25.60
CA GLU A 27 9.11 12.62 24.42
C GLU A 27 10.12 12.76 23.26
N GLN A 28 11.31 13.30 23.51
CA GLN A 28 12.35 13.49 22.49
C GLN A 28 12.82 12.15 21.88
N GLN A 29 12.98 11.13 22.70
CA GLN A 29 13.33 9.78 22.27
C GLN A 29 12.24 9.19 21.38
N PHE A 30 10.97 9.37 21.76
CA PHE A 30 9.85 8.86 20.98
C PHE A 30 9.72 9.58 19.63
N VAL A 31 9.85 10.91 19.61
CA VAL A 31 9.85 11.71 18.37
C VAL A 31 10.98 11.23 17.46
N ARG A 32 12.21 11.12 17.97
CA ARG A 32 13.35 10.67 17.16
C ARG A 32 13.17 9.25 16.63
N LEU A 33 12.63 8.34 17.45
CA LEU A 33 12.35 6.96 17.01
C LEU A 33 11.26 6.92 15.94
N THR A 34 10.26 7.79 16.05
CA THR A 34 9.20 7.96 15.05
C THR A 34 9.76 8.51 13.73
N GLU A 35 10.69 9.47 13.78
CA GLU A 35 11.39 9.98 12.59
C GLU A 35 12.17 8.87 11.87
N ILE A 36 12.97 8.09 12.60
CA ILE A 36 13.73 6.95 12.04
C ILE A 36 12.76 5.96 11.37
N LEU A 37 11.62 5.68 11.99
CA LEU A 37 10.59 4.82 11.42
C LEU A 37 10.02 5.38 10.11
N TYR A 38 9.59 6.64 10.08
CA TYR A 38 8.99 7.23 8.88
C TYR A 38 10.01 7.38 7.75
N ASN A 39 11.26 7.73 8.05
CA ASN A 39 12.34 7.74 7.05
C ASN A 39 12.53 6.37 6.41
N PHE A 40 12.48 5.30 7.21
CA PHE A 40 12.54 3.93 6.69
C PHE A 40 11.29 3.58 5.85
N LEU A 41 10.10 4.00 6.26
CA LEU A 41 8.86 3.76 5.48
C LEU A 41 8.87 4.49 4.13
N LEU A 42 9.52 5.66 4.04
CA LEU A 42 9.71 6.41 2.80
C LEU A 42 10.77 5.78 1.90
N GLU A 43 11.81 5.18 2.49
CA GLU A 43 12.94 4.56 1.77
C GLU A 43 13.15 3.09 2.20
N PRO A 44 12.20 2.19 1.90
CA PRO A 44 12.20 0.82 2.43
C PRO A 44 13.34 -0.07 1.89
N LYS A 45 14.10 0.40 0.89
CA LYS A 45 15.27 -0.30 0.35
C LYS A 45 16.51 -0.16 1.26
N GLU A 46 16.52 0.83 2.16
CA GLU A 46 17.68 1.15 2.99
C GLU A 46 17.62 0.47 4.37
N THR A 47 17.42 -0.85 4.37
CA THR A 47 17.33 -1.65 5.61
C THR A 47 18.61 -1.54 6.45
N ASP A 48 19.79 -1.54 5.82
CA ASP A 48 21.06 -1.45 6.54
C ASP A 48 21.21 -0.10 7.24
N ARG A 49 20.82 1.00 6.58
CA ARG A 49 20.81 2.35 7.17
C ARG A 49 19.85 2.42 8.37
N PHE A 50 18.63 1.89 8.22
CA PHE A 50 17.66 1.82 9.32
C PHE A 50 18.20 1.04 10.51
N LEU A 51 18.81 -0.13 10.27
CA LEU A 51 19.42 -0.92 11.34
C LEU A 51 20.58 -0.19 12.02
N GLN A 52 21.38 0.56 11.26
CA GLN A 52 22.46 1.36 11.80
C GLN A 52 21.94 2.51 12.68
N GLU A 53 20.94 3.27 12.22
CA GLU A 53 20.31 4.34 13.00
C GLU A 53 19.70 3.82 14.32
N LEU A 54 19.10 2.62 14.31
CA LEU A 54 18.61 1.98 15.54
C LEU A 54 19.75 1.61 16.49
N ILE A 55 20.91 1.16 15.99
CA ILE A 55 22.08 0.87 16.83
C ILE A 55 22.61 2.15 17.45
N GLU A 56 22.75 3.21 16.66
CA GLU A 56 23.24 4.52 17.12
C GLU A 56 22.29 5.12 18.17
N PHE A 57 20.98 5.05 17.92
CA PHE A 57 19.96 5.46 18.88
C PHE A 57 20.05 4.63 20.18
N ALA A 58 20.20 3.31 20.09
CA ALA A 58 20.35 2.46 21.27
C ALA A 58 21.62 2.82 22.07
N GLY A 59 22.74 3.05 21.39
CA GLY A 59 24.00 3.47 21.99
C GLY A 59 23.90 4.79 22.74
N ALA A 60 23.29 5.80 22.11
CA ALA A 60 23.09 7.13 22.70
C ALA A 60 22.19 7.08 23.96
N ASN A 61 21.21 6.19 23.97
CA ASN A 61 20.24 6.05 25.06
C ASN A 61 20.61 4.97 26.09
N LYS A 62 21.82 4.38 26.01
CA LYS A 62 22.30 3.28 26.87
C LYS A 62 21.36 2.06 26.89
N MET A 63 20.75 1.77 25.75
CA MET A 63 19.83 0.66 25.55
C MET A 63 20.51 -0.48 24.77
N SER A 64 19.98 -1.70 24.93
CA SER A 64 20.38 -2.81 24.06
C SER A 64 19.69 -2.71 22.71
N ALA A 65 20.45 -2.85 21.62
CA ALA A 65 19.92 -2.79 20.26
C ALA A 65 18.97 -3.96 19.92
N GLY A 66 19.14 -5.12 20.55
CA GLY A 66 18.31 -6.30 20.29
C GLY A 66 16.83 -6.09 20.64
N PRO A 67 16.51 -5.74 21.90
CA PRO A 67 15.15 -5.38 22.31
C PRO A 67 14.56 -4.23 21.51
N LEU A 68 15.34 -3.20 21.20
CA LEU A 68 14.87 -2.07 20.39
C LEU A 68 14.46 -2.51 18.98
N ARG A 69 15.25 -3.38 18.32
CA ARG A 69 14.89 -3.93 17.01
C ARG A 69 13.60 -4.74 17.06
N ASN A 70 13.39 -5.54 18.09
CA ASN A 70 12.16 -6.32 18.25
C ASN A 70 10.95 -5.40 18.47
N LEU A 71 11.11 -4.39 19.32
CA LEU A 71 10.10 -3.36 19.52
C LEU A 71 9.75 -2.66 18.20
N MET A 72 10.75 -2.28 17.40
CA MET A 72 10.52 -1.63 16.11
C MET A 72 9.82 -2.52 15.08
N LYS A 73 10.07 -3.84 15.10
CA LYS A 73 9.30 -4.79 14.28
C LYS A 73 7.82 -4.79 14.66
N SER A 74 7.51 -4.76 15.95
CA SER A 74 6.13 -4.66 16.45
C SER A 74 5.48 -3.34 16.02
N VAL A 75 6.20 -2.22 16.10
CA VAL A 75 5.71 -0.90 15.65
C VAL A 75 5.41 -0.87 14.16
N LEU A 76 6.27 -1.48 13.34
CA LEU A 76 6.09 -1.56 11.87
C LEU A 76 4.81 -2.28 11.44
N LEU A 77 4.17 -3.08 12.30
CA LEU A 77 2.90 -3.73 11.97
C LEU A 77 1.77 -2.73 11.73
N VAL A 78 1.75 -1.63 12.49
CA VAL A 78 0.71 -0.60 12.41
C VAL A 78 0.72 0.12 11.06
N PRO A 79 1.81 0.78 10.62
CA PRO A 79 1.81 1.48 9.33
C PRO A 79 1.61 0.52 8.15
N HIS A 80 2.16 -0.70 8.19
CA HIS A 80 1.92 -1.69 7.12
C HIS A 80 0.45 -2.13 7.05
N GLY A 81 -0.17 -2.42 8.20
CA GLY A 81 -1.58 -2.78 8.26
C GLY A 81 -2.49 -1.61 7.87
N ALA A 82 -2.14 -0.40 8.33
CA ALA A 82 -2.86 0.83 8.05
C ALA A 82 -2.83 1.18 6.56
N LEU A 83 -1.68 1.03 5.88
CA LEU A 83 -1.57 1.18 4.43
C LEU A 83 -2.44 0.16 3.69
N LYS A 84 -2.37 -1.11 4.10
CA LYS A 84 -3.15 -2.19 3.46
C LYS A 84 -4.67 -2.00 3.58
N LYS A 85 -5.12 -1.31 4.63
CA LYS A 85 -6.55 -1.08 4.92
C LYS A 85 -7.00 0.35 4.60
N ASN A 86 -6.11 1.22 4.11
CA ASN A 86 -6.37 2.64 3.85
C ASN A 86 -6.93 3.37 5.08
N LEU A 87 -6.31 3.15 6.24
CA LEU A 87 -6.80 3.72 7.50
C LEU A 87 -6.54 5.23 7.60
N THR A 88 -7.49 5.94 8.19
CA THR A 88 -7.35 7.36 8.52
C THR A 88 -6.44 7.56 9.74
N ALA A 89 -5.97 8.80 9.94
CA ALA A 89 -5.17 9.16 11.10
C ALA A 89 -5.90 8.86 12.43
N ASP A 90 -7.22 9.12 12.48
CA ASP A 90 -8.04 8.84 13.66
C ASP A 90 -8.11 7.34 13.96
N GLN A 91 -8.31 6.50 12.94
CA GLN A 91 -8.33 5.04 13.09
C GLN A 91 -6.97 4.49 13.55
N VAL A 92 -5.87 5.04 13.01
CA VAL A 92 -4.51 4.69 13.45
C VAL A 92 -4.30 5.08 14.91
N LYS A 93 -4.81 6.26 15.34
CA LYS A 93 -4.74 6.70 16.73
C LYS A 93 -5.50 5.74 17.66
N GLU A 94 -6.73 5.38 17.32
CA GLU A 94 -7.56 4.44 18.08
C GLU A 94 -6.87 3.07 18.23
N ASP A 95 -6.24 2.58 17.16
CA ASP A 95 -5.49 1.33 17.18
C ASP A 95 -4.27 1.41 18.11
N LEU A 96 -3.52 2.52 18.08
CA LEU A 96 -2.37 2.75 18.98
C LEU A 96 -2.78 2.82 20.46
N LEU A 97 -3.90 3.48 20.75
CA LEU A 97 -4.47 3.53 22.10
C LEU A 97 -4.89 2.14 22.58
N THR A 98 -5.50 1.37 21.69
CA THR A 98 -5.91 -0.02 21.96
C THR A 98 -4.71 -0.93 22.25
N LEU A 99 -3.57 -0.68 21.58
CA LEU A 99 -2.30 -1.37 21.81
C LEU A 99 -1.59 -0.94 23.12
N GLY A 100 -2.10 0.09 23.80
CA GLY A 100 -1.59 0.55 25.09
C GLY A 100 -0.58 1.69 25.00
N LEU A 101 -0.46 2.37 23.86
CA LEU A 101 0.33 3.61 23.76
C LEU A 101 -0.43 4.76 24.43
N ASN A 102 0.29 5.69 25.05
CA ASN A 102 -0.34 6.85 25.68
C ASN A 102 -0.90 7.87 24.65
N GLU A 103 -1.81 8.73 25.11
CA GLU A 103 -2.55 9.69 24.26
C GLU A 103 -1.64 10.65 23.48
N GLU A 104 -0.61 11.17 24.12
CA GLU A 104 0.33 12.13 23.51
C GLU A 104 1.13 11.49 22.38
N LYS A 105 1.69 10.30 22.62
CA LYS A 105 2.49 9.56 21.63
C LYS A 105 1.64 9.02 20.49
N ALA A 106 0.43 8.54 20.81
CA ALA A 106 -0.53 8.11 19.79
C ALA A 106 -0.94 9.28 18.89
N SER A 107 -1.18 10.46 19.47
CA SER A 107 -1.50 11.68 18.71
C SER A 107 -0.32 12.11 17.84
N HIS A 108 0.91 12.11 18.36
CA HIS A 108 2.10 12.43 17.58
C HIS A 108 2.28 11.48 16.39
N PHE A 109 2.18 10.17 16.62
CA PHE A 109 2.33 9.17 15.56
C PHE A 109 1.26 9.32 14.49
N SER A 110 0.00 9.53 14.89
CA SER A 110 -1.14 9.74 13.99
C SER A 110 -1.00 11.02 13.16
N GLN A 111 -0.46 12.09 13.74
CA GLN A 111 -0.14 13.31 12.99
C GLN A 111 0.93 13.06 11.93
N GLN A 112 2.02 12.36 12.28
CA GLN A 112 3.04 11.97 11.32
C GLN A 112 2.47 11.06 10.22
N TRP A 113 1.53 10.18 10.56
CA TRP A 113 0.82 9.35 9.60
C TRP A 113 0.06 10.21 8.60
N SER A 114 -0.74 11.17 9.07
CA SER A 114 -1.51 12.08 8.21
C SER A 114 -0.62 12.84 7.21
N VAL A 115 0.54 13.32 7.66
CA VAL A 115 1.50 14.05 6.81
C VAL A 115 2.09 13.14 5.73
N HIS A 116 2.49 11.92 6.08
CA HIS A 116 3.20 11.03 5.16
C HIS A 116 2.28 10.10 4.35
N TYR A 117 1.00 9.98 4.72
CA TYR A 117 0.06 9.01 4.14
C TYR A 117 -0.02 9.09 2.61
N ALA A 118 -0.11 10.29 2.05
CA ALA A 118 -0.19 10.46 0.59
C ALA A 118 1.04 9.91 -0.13
N VAL A 119 2.24 10.17 0.41
CA VAL A 119 3.50 9.66 -0.16
C VAL A 119 3.60 8.15 0.03
N LEU A 120 3.32 7.65 1.24
CA LEU A 120 3.38 6.22 1.57
C LEU A 120 2.37 5.40 0.77
N SER A 121 1.17 5.91 0.56
CA SER A 121 0.15 5.29 -0.29
C SER A 121 0.65 5.17 -1.74
N ARG A 122 1.20 6.26 -2.31
CA ARG A 122 1.81 6.21 -3.65
C ARG A 122 2.98 5.22 -3.73
N LEU A 123 3.83 5.14 -2.71
CA LEU A 123 4.93 4.18 -2.66
C LEU A 123 4.42 2.73 -2.59
N ALA A 124 3.41 2.45 -1.78
CA ALA A 124 2.79 1.13 -1.67
C ALA A 124 2.07 0.73 -2.97
N ILE A 125 1.38 1.68 -3.61
CA ILE A 125 0.78 1.51 -4.94
C ILE A 125 1.88 1.26 -5.97
N GLY A 126 2.97 2.03 -5.96
CA GLY A 126 4.12 1.83 -6.85
C GLY A 126 4.72 0.43 -6.72
N GLN A 127 4.96 -0.05 -5.49
CA GLN A 127 5.47 -1.40 -5.24
C GLN A 127 4.48 -2.51 -5.63
N THR A 128 3.18 -2.28 -5.47
CA THR A 128 2.14 -3.27 -5.80
C THR A 128 1.81 -3.31 -7.29
N LEU A 129 1.69 -2.16 -7.95
CA LEU A 129 1.46 -2.03 -9.40
C LEU A 129 2.69 -2.44 -10.22
N MET A 130 3.88 -2.47 -9.63
CA MET A 130 5.08 -3.04 -10.24
C MET A 130 4.98 -4.54 -10.52
N VAL A 131 3.97 -5.24 -9.97
CA VAL A 131 3.81 -6.68 -10.18
C VAL A 131 3.26 -7.01 -11.57
N ASN A 132 2.57 -6.10 -12.25
CA ASN A 132 2.03 -6.31 -13.61
C ASN A 132 1.81 -4.97 -14.33
N GLN A 133 2.88 -4.24 -14.66
CA GLN A 133 2.72 -2.92 -15.30
C GLN A 133 2.27 -3.07 -16.76
N LEU A 134 1.15 -2.46 -17.13
CA LEU A 134 0.80 -2.29 -18.54
C LEU A 134 1.79 -1.29 -19.18
N VAL A 135 2.69 -1.79 -20.03
CA VAL A 135 3.75 -0.98 -20.65
C VAL A 135 3.46 -0.61 -22.10
N ASP A 136 2.60 -1.37 -22.78
CA ASP A 136 2.18 -1.08 -24.15
C ASP A 136 0.79 -1.68 -24.43
N MET A 137 0.10 -1.12 -25.42
CA MET A 137 -1.23 -1.54 -25.84
C MET A 137 -1.35 -1.43 -27.37
N GLU A 138 -1.58 -2.56 -28.02
CA GLU A 138 -1.92 -2.61 -29.45
C GLU A 138 -3.40 -2.97 -29.60
N TRP A 139 -4.08 -2.35 -30.55
CA TRP A 139 -5.46 -2.69 -30.86
C TRP A 139 -5.66 -2.90 -32.36
N LYS A 140 -6.62 -3.76 -32.71
CA LYS A 140 -7.08 -4.00 -34.08
C LYS A 140 -8.59 -4.00 -34.11
N PHE A 141 -9.14 -3.21 -35.01
CA PHE A 141 -10.58 -3.13 -35.24
C PHE A 141 -10.95 -3.97 -36.46
N GLY A 142 -11.79 -4.98 -36.26
CA GLY A 142 -12.22 -5.92 -37.28
C GLY A 142 -13.68 -5.70 -37.67
N VAL A 143 -13.96 -5.71 -38.97
CA VAL A 143 -15.32 -5.72 -39.52
C VAL A 143 -15.42 -6.91 -40.46
N THR A 144 -16.26 -7.88 -40.11
CA THR A 144 -16.57 -9.00 -41.01
C THR A 144 -17.76 -8.62 -41.86
N VAL A 145 -17.58 -8.46 -43.17
CA VAL A 145 -18.71 -8.27 -44.10
C VAL A 145 -19.38 -9.61 -44.39
N GLY A 146 -20.69 -9.71 -44.19
CA GLY A 146 -21.46 -10.90 -44.59
C GLY A 146 -21.53 -10.99 -46.11
N THR A 147 -21.32 -12.18 -46.68
CA THR A 147 -21.54 -12.42 -48.10
C THR A 147 -23.03 -12.42 -48.42
N TRP A 148 -23.36 -11.83 -49.58
CA TRP A 148 -24.68 -11.47 -50.11
C TRP A 148 -25.78 -12.57 -50.13
N SER A 149 -25.52 -13.82 -49.75
CA SER A 149 -26.52 -14.91 -49.78
C SER A 149 -27.28 -15.15 -48.48
N GLU A 150 -27.03 -14.41 -47.40
CA GLU A 150 -27.73 -14.54 -46.12
C GLU A 150 -28.15 -13.16 -45.58
N ILE A 151 -29.34 -12.69 -45.99
CA ILE A 151 -29.92 -11.35 -45.72
C ILE A 151 -30.11 -11.00 -44.22
N GLN A 152 -29.60 -11.80 -43.28
CA GLN A 152 -29.73 -11.55 -41.83
C GLN A 152 -28.45 -11.70 -41.00
N LYS A 153 -27.26 -11.85 -41.61
CA LYS A 153 -26.00 -11.74 -40.84
C LYS A 153 -25.44 -10.33 -40.99
N LEU A 154 -25.87 -9.45 -40.07
CA LEU A 154 -25.19 -8.20 -39.78
C LEU A 154 -23.69 -8.48 -39.65
N GLY A 155 -22.87 -7.70 -40.34
CA GLY A 155 -21.43 -7.84 -40.24
C GLY A 155 -20.98 -7.70 -38.78
N ASN A 156 -20.21 -8.67 -38.28
CA ASN A 156 -19.78 -8.65 -36.89
C ASN A 156 -18.60 -7.68 -36.74
N ILE A 157 -18.78 -6.69 -35.87
CA ILE A 157 -17.73 -5.75 -35.46
C ILE A 157 -17.09 -6.28 -34.17
N PHE A 158 -15.77 -6.35 -34.16
CA PHE A 158 -15.01 -6.75 -32.98
C PHE A 158 -13.72 -5.94 -32.84
N LEU A 159 -13.25 -5.82 -31.60
CA LEU A 159 -11.99 -5.17 -31.25
C LEU A 159 -11.07 -6.21 -30.62
N GLN A 160 -9.91 -6.45 -31.23
CA GLN A 160 -8.84 -7.22 -30.61
C GLN A 160 -7.88 -6.27 -29.90
N LEU A 161 -7.64 -6.53 -28.62
CA LEU A 161 -6.73 -5.78 -27.78
C LEU A 161 -5.57 -6.68 -27.35
N LYS A 162 -4.34 -6.19 -27.49
CA LYS A 162 -3.14 -6.83 -26.96
C LYS A 162 -2.54 -5.87 -25.94
N LEU A 163 -2.46 -6.34 -24.70
CA LEU A 163 -1.80 -5.66 -23.60
C LEU A 163 -0.40 -6.25 -23.42
N VAL A 164 0.63 -5.42 -23.34
CA VAL A 164 1.98 -5.84 -22.97
C VAL A 164 2.19 -5.52 -21.50
N ILE A 165 2.30 -6.56 -20.68
CA ILE A 165 2.40 -6.46 -19.22
C ILE A 165 3.81 -6.82 -18.79
N ARG A 166 4.49 -5.92 -18.08
CA ARG A 166 5.77 -6.21 -17.43
C ARG A 166 5.54 -6.90 -16.09
N LYS A 167 6.06 -8.12 -15.95
CA LYS A 167 6.06 -8.93 -14.72
C LYS A 167 7.49 -9.07 -14.24
N GLY A 168 7.95 -8.14 -13.39
CA GLY A 168 9.36 -8.09 -12.98
C GLY A 168 10.28 -7.81 -14.17
N ASN A 169 11.16 -8.77 -14.52
CA ASN A 169 12.13 -8.64 -15.61
C ASN A 169 11.64 -9.16 -16.97
N SER A 170 10.44 -9.74 -17.05
CA SER A 170 9.86 -10.25 -18.30
C SER A 170 8.63 -9.44 -18.73
N THR A 171 8.27 -9.56 -20.01
CA THR A 171 7.05 -8.99 -20.59
C THR A 171 6.15 -10.11 -21.09
N GLU A 172 4.87 -10.03 -20.77
CA GLU A 172 3.83 -10.96 -21.18
C GLU A 172 2.78 -10.26 -22.04
N ASN A 173 2.35 -10.89 -23.13
CA ASN A 173 1.31 -10.38 -24.00
C ASN A 173 -0.03 -11.02 -23.65
N VAL A 174 -1.01 -10.20 -23.25
CA VAL A 174 -2.39 -10.65 -23.00
C VAL A 174 -3.26 -10.21 -24.16
N HIS A 175 -3.89 -11.17 -24.83
CA HIS A 175 -4.78 -10.92 -25.97
C HIS A 175 -6.24 -11.07 -25.55
N MET A 176 -7.06 -10.11 -25.94
CA MET A 176 -8.51 -10.08 -25.67
C MET A 176 -9.25 -9.72 -26.95
N GLU A 177 -10.47 -10.21 -27.10
CA GLU A 177 -11.39 -9.81 -28.16
C GLU A 177 -12.70 -9.35 -27.54
N PHE A 178 -13.18 -8.20 -27.98
CA PHE A 178 -14.40 -7.59 -27.49
C PHE A 178 -15.38 -7.38 -28.64
N THR A 179 -16.65 -7.68 -28.38
CA THR A 179 -17.74 -7.08 -29.14
C THR A 179 -17.86 -5.59 -28.81
N LEU A 180 -18.51 -4.81 -29.67
CA LEU A 180 -18.67 -3.37 -29.46
C LEU A 180 -19.33 -3.00 -28.10
N PRO A 181 -20.39 -3.68 -27.63
CA PRO A 181 -20.94 -3.43 -26.30
C PRO A 181 -19.97 -3.76 -25.16
N GLN A 182 -19.20 -4.86 -25.27
CA GLN A 182 -18.22 -5.23 -24.26
C GLN A 182 -17.08 -4.20 -24.16
N PHE A 183 -16.67 -3.60 -25.29
CA PHE A 183 -15.68 -2.54 -25.29
C PHE A 183 -16.17 -1.28 -24.55
N TYR A 184 -17.41 -0.85 -24.77
CA TYR A 184 -17.96 0.32 -24.05
C TYR A 184 -18.07 0.06 -22.54
N ASN A 185 -18.47 -1.14 -22.14
CA ASN A 185 -18.48 -1.52 -20.73
C ASN A 185 -17.06 -1.51 -20.13
N PHE A 186 -16.08 -2.04 -20.86
CA PHE A 186 -14.68 -2.02 -20.44
C PHE A 186 -14.13 -0.59 -20.28
N LEU A 187 -14.45 0.31 -21.22
CA LEU A 187 -14.08 1.72 -21.14
C LEU A 187 -14.68 2.40 -19.91
N HIS A 188 -15.96 2.16 -19.64
CA HIS A 188 -16.64 2.72 -18.47
C HIS A 188 -15.99 2.28 -17.15
N GLU A 189 -15.65 1.00 -17.03
CA GLU A 189 -14.96 0.49 -15.83
C GLU A 189 -13.56 1.09 -15.68
N MET A 190 -12.84 1.32 -16.79
CA MET A 190 -11.56 2.03 -16.77
C MET A 190 -11.69 3.49 -16.30
N GLU A 191 -12.70 4.21 -16.76
CA GLU A 191 -12.98 5.59 -16.32
C GLU A 191 -13.33 5.64 -14.83
N ARG A 192 -14.12 4.69 -14.35
CA ARG A 192 -14.46 4.55 -12.93
C ARG A 192 -13.25 4.24 -12.06
N ALA A 193 -12.37 3.34 -12.54
CA ALA A 193 -11.12 3.02 -11.87
C ALA A 193 -10.19 4.25 -11.80
N LYS A 194 -10.09 5.02 -12.88
CA LYS A 194 -9.35 6.30 -12.90
C LYS A 194 -9.87 7.27 -11.84
N ALA A 195 -11.18 7.52 -11.81
CA ALA A 195 -11.79 8.43 -10.84
C ALA A 195 -11.54 8.00 -9.38
N SER A 196 -11.47 6.68 -9.13
CA SER A 196 -11.16 6.11 -7.82
C SER A 196 -9.67 6.19 -7.47
N MET A 197 -8.78 6.38 -8.44
CA MET A 197 -7.35 6.61 -8.19
C MET A 197 -7.03 8.09 -8.01
N ASP A 198 -7.76 8.97 -8.70
CA ASP A 198 -7.60 10.43 -8.58
C ASP A 198 -7.89 10.93 -7.14
N CYS A 199 -8.67 10.20 -6.33
CA CYS A 199 -8.90 10.55 -4.93
C CYS A 199 -7.68 10.34 -3.99
N PHE A 200 -6.61 9.72 -4.49
CA PHE A 200 -5.33 9.54 -3.78
C PHE A 200 -4.24 10.52 -4.25
N SER A 201 -4.56 11.45 -5.16
CA SER A 201 -3.67 12.53 -5.65
C SER A 201 -3.88 13.81 -4.87
#